data_AF-A0A2D6XC81-F1
#
_entry.id   AF-A0A2D6XC81-F1
#
_cell.length_a   1.000
_cell.length_b   1.000
_cell.length_c   1.000
_cell.angle_alpha   90.00
_cell.angle_beta   90.00
_cell.angle_gamma   90.00
#
_symmetry.space_group_name_H-M   'P 1'
#
loop_
_entity.id
_entity.type
_entity.pdbx_description
1 polymer ?
#
loop_
_entity_poly.entity_id
_entity_poly.type
_entity_poly.pdbx_seq_one_letter_code
_entity_poly.pdbx_strand_id
1 'polypeptide(L)'
;MAEETTITNVDEQDVQTTEPEGDVDYEALYHKEKKYAQSMRLRAQDAEGKSDKLSLKSEEDRQAKMIAEGKKDELIQEQTTRIAEYEKKLAKFGKRDEDKKAKLLDQIFENTPEDDRVHYEKMDLTQLEHFVNQQQSSDVSNPAEAVQGRTNANYNLDSFMGENDQYKRDNFGDILKSYERKATSKTKVN
;
A
#
# COMPACT_ATOMS: atom_id res chain seq x y z
N MET A 1 18.76 9.98 -52.96
CA MET A 1 19.09 11.14 -52.13
C MET A 1 18.86 10.69 -50.70
N ALA A 2 19.91 10.18 -50.07
CA ALA A 2 19.89 9.70 -48.70
C ALA A 2 20.25 10.89 -47.80
N GLU A 3 19.36 11.25 -46.88
CA GLU A 3 19.65 12.24 -45.85
C GLU A 3 20.05 11.47 -44.58
N GLU A 4 21.36 11.51 -44.31
CA GLU A 4 21.99 11.08 -43.07
C GLU A 4 21.49 11.95 -41.91
N THR A 5 20.59 11.39 -41.10
CA THR A 5 20.28 11.99 -39.79
C THR A 5 21.44 11.69 -38.86
N THR A 6 22.32 12.69 -38.74
CA THR A 6 23.45 12.69 -37.81
C THR A 6 22.92 12.67 -36.38
N ILE A 7 23.27 11.62 -35.63
CA ILE A 7 23.01 11.48 -34.20
C ILE A 7 23.95 12.44 -33.48
N THR A 8 23.42 13.57 -33.01
CA THR A 8 24.13 14.47 -32.09
C THR A 8 24.08 13.86 -30.69
N ASN A 9 25.08 13.04 -30.37
CA ASN A 9 25.47 12.82 -28.99
C ASN A 9 26.10 14.12 -28.48
N VAL A 10 25.49 14.71 -27.46
CA VAL A 10 26.05 15.77 -26.62
C VAL A 10 25.90 15.20 -25.20
N ASP A 11 26.96 14.60 -24.63
CA ASP A 11 27.98 15.27 -23.79
C ASP A 11 27.30 16.15 -22.72
N GLU A 12 27.42 15.97 -21.41
CA GLU A 12 28.48 15.41 -20.56
C GLU A 12 27.80 14.88 -19.29
N GLN A 13 28.12 13.65 -18.88
CA GLN A 13 28.05 13.32 -17.46
C GLN A 13 29.29 13.94 -16.83
N ASP A 14 29.11 15.13 -16.26
CA ASP A 14 30.06 15.70 -15.33
C ASP A 14 30.08 14.80 -14.08
N VAL A 15 30.98 13.80 -14.10
CA VAL A 15 31.31 13.01 -12.91
C VAL A 15 32.16 13.90 -12.03
N GLN A 16 31.50 14.86 -11.38
CA GLN A 16 32.09 15.63 -10.31
C GLN A 16 32.25 14.69 -9.11
N THR A 17 33.43 14.07 -9.04
CA THR A 17 33.92 13.38 -7.84
C THR A 17 34.30 14.43 -6.81
N THR A 18 33.28 15.00 -6.15
CA THR A 18 33.49 15.67 -4.86
C THR A 18 33.52 14.60 -3.78
N GLU A 19 34.70 14.38 -3.19
CA GLU A 19 34.80 13.74 -1.87
C GLU A 19 33.83 14.44 -0.90
N PRO A 20 33.04 13.71 -0.10
CA PRO A 20 32.16 14.36 0.86
C PRO A 20 32.99 14.73 2.10
N GLU A 21 33.67 15.88 2.05
CA GLU A 21 33.99 16.61 3.26
C GLU A 21 32.71 17.29 3.76
N GLY A 22 31.98 16.61 4.62
CA GLY A 22 30.77 17.14 5.24
C GLY A 22 29.84 16.00 5.67
N ASP A 23 29.38 16.08 6.91
CA ASP A 23 28.39 15.16 7.48
C ASP A 23 27.19 15.04 6.52
N VAL A 24 27.07 13.90 5.85
CA VAL A 24 26.03 13.69 4.84
C VAL A 24 24.71 13.59 5.58
N ASP A 25 23.82 14.56 5.38
CA ASP A 25 22.47 14.51 5.91
C ASP A 25 21.66 13.42 5.21
N TYR A 26 21.79 12.20 5.73
CA TYR A 26 21.10 11.00 5.25
C TYR A 26 19.58 11.14 5.34
N GLU A 27 19.06 11.94 6.28
CA GLU A 27 17.62 12.17 6.42
C GLU A 27 17.09 13.04 5.27
N ALA A 28 17.80 14.11 4.92
CA ALA A 28 17.49 14.91 3.74
C ALA A 28 17.61 14.11 2.43
N LEU A 29 18.63 13.26 2.31
CA LEU A 29 18.81 12.39 1.14
C LEU A 29 17.66 11.38 1.00
N TYR A 30 17.27 10.72 2.09
CA TYR A 30 16.15 9.79 2.12
C TYR A 30 14.82 10.46 1.73
N HIS A 31 14.54 11.65 2.25
CA HIS A 31 13.33 12.38 1.87
C HIS A 31 13.32 12.83 0.41
N LYS A 32 14.49 13.19 -0.14
CA LYS A 32 14.65 13.51 -1.55
C LYS A 32 14.39 12.28 -2.44
N GLU A 33 14.94 11.14 -2.07
CA GLU A 33 14.73 9.88 -2.79
C GLU A 33 13.28 9.42 -2.71
N LYS A 34 12.65 9.50 -1.55
CA LYS A 34 11.22 9.16 -1.37
C LYS A 34 10.32 10.02 -2.26
N LYS A 35 10.56 11.34 -2.32
CA LYS A 35 9.82 12.26 -3.21
C LYS A 35 10.05 11.93 -4.67
N TYR A 36 11.28 11.59 -5.05
CA TYR A 36 11.60 11.18 -6.41
C TYR A 36 10.91 9.87 -6.80
N ALA A 37 10.97 8.84 -5.95
CA ALA A 37 10.27 7.57 -6.16
C ALA A 37 8.75 7.77 -6.29
N GLN A 38 8.16 8.62 -5.45
CA GLN A 38 6.75 8.98 -5.54
C GLN A 38 6.41 9.69 -6.86
N SER A 39 7.26 10.64 -7.30
CA SER A 39 7.09 11.33 -8.57
C SER A 39 7.18 10.37 -9.77
N MET A 40 8.12 9.44 -9.75
CA MET A 40 8.27 8.43 -10.80
C MET A 40 7.07 7.48 -10.84
N ARG A 41 6.52 7.09 -9.69
CA ARG A 41 5.28 6.31 -9.62
C ARG A 41 4.09 7.06 -10.22
N LEU A 42 3.91 8.33 -9.88
CA LEU A 42 2.84 9.16 -10.45
C LEU A 42 3.00 9.30 -11.97
N ARG A 43 4.21 9.54 -12.45
CA ARG A 43 4.51 9.62 -13.89
C ARG A 43 4.21 8.30 -14.60
N ALA A 44 4.55 7.17 -13.98
CA ALA A 44 4.25 5.85 -14.54
C ALA A 44 2.73 5.65 -14.64
N GLN A 45 1.97 5.94 -13.58
CA GLN A 45 0.51 5.86 -13.59
C GLN A 45 -0.13 6.79 -14.64
N ASP A 46 0.38 8.01 -14.79
CA ASP A 46 -0.08 8.93 -15.82
C ASP A 46 0.24 8.43 -17.24
N ALA A 47 1.40 7.80 -17.44
CA ALA A 47 1.80 7.23 -18.71
C ALA A 47 0.95 6.01 -19.06
N GLU A 48 0.70 5.11 -18.10
CA GLU A 48 -0.21 3.97 -18.23
C GLU A 48 -1.62 4.45 -18.61
N GLY A 49 -2.16 5.43 -17.87
CA GLY A 49 -3.48 5.98 -18.16
C GLY A 49 -3.58 6.67 -19.53
N LYS A 50 -2.50 7.27 -20.02
CA LYS A 50 -2.44 7.81 -21.40
C LYS A 50 -2.36 6.71 -22.44
N SER A 51 -1.57 5.67 -22.18
CA SER A 51 -1.43 4.50 -23.05
C SER A 51 -2.77 3.79 -23.23
N ASP A 52 -3.50 3.57 -22.13
CA ASP A 52 -4.82 2.94 -22.15
C ASP A 52 -5.82 3.75 -22.99
N LYS A 53 -5.83 5.08 -22.83
CA LYS A 53 -6.69 5.98 -23.62
C LYS A 53 -6.35 5.94 -25.10
N LEU A 54 -5.06 5.91 -25.46
CA LEU A 54 -4.64 5.81 -26.86
C LEU A 54 -4.98 4.45 -27.46
N SER A 55 -4.80 3.37 -26.69
CA SER A 55 -5.18 2.02 -27.12
C SER A 55 -6.68 1.90 -27.36
N LEU A 56 -7.50 2.48 -26.47
CA LEU A 56 -8.96 2.49 -26.63
C LEU A 56 -9.37 3.24 -27.90
N LYS A 57 -8.85 4.46 -28.10
CA LYS A 57 -9.12 5.26 -29.29
C LYS A 57 -8.69 4.57 -30.59
N SER A 58 -7.51 3.95 -30.59
CA SER A 58 -7.03 3.22 -31.76
C SER A 58 -7.94 2.04 -32.12
N GLU A 59 -8.50 1.37 -31.12
CA GLU A 59 -9.44 0.26 -31.34
C GLU A 59 -10.80 0.77 -31.82
N GLU A 60 -11.31 1.88 -31.26
CA GLU A 60 -12.52 2.56 -31.75
C GLU A 60 -12.37 2.99 -33.21
N ASP A 61 -11.24 3.61 -33.58
CA ASP A 61 -10.94 4.01 -34.95
C ASP A 61 -10.86 2.81 -35.91
N ARG A 62 -10.26 1.70 -35.46
CA ARG A 62 -10.22 0.46 -36.25
C ARG A 62 -11.64 -0.08 -36.49
N GLN A 63 -12.48 -0.11 -35.46
CA GLN A 63 -13.87 -0.57 -35.57
C GLN A 63 -14.68 0.34 -36.49
N ALA A 64 -14.52 1.66 -36.37
CA ALA A 64 -15.16 2.63 -37.24
C ALA A 64 -14.76 2.44 -38.72
N LYS A 65 -13.48 2.15 -39.00
CA LYS A 65 -13.00 1.83 -40.36
C LYS A 65 -13.63 0.54 -40.89
N MET A 66 -13.68 -0.53 -40.11
CA MET A 66 -14.31 -1.78 -40.55
C MET A 66 -15.81 -1.61 -40.84
N ILE A 67 -16.51 -0.78 -40.07
CA ILE A 67 -17.91 -0.42 -40.34
C ILE A 67 -18.02 0.38 -41.64
N ALA A 68 -17.15 1.36 -41.86
CA ALA A 68 -17.13 2.18 -43.08
C ALA A 68 -16.82 1.36 -44.34
N GLU A 69 -15.97 0.32 -44.22
CA GLU A 69 -15.65 -0.63 -45.29
C GLU A 69 -16.75 -1.70 -45.51
N GLY A 70 -17.84 -1.67 -44.75
CA GLY A 70 -18.94 -2.64 -44.85
C GLY A 70 -18.65 -4.00 -44.21
N LYS A 71 -17.54 -4.16 -43.50
CA LYS A 71 -17.10 -5.41 -42.83
C LYS A 71 -17.72 -5.61 -41.45
N LYS A 72 -19.00 -5.24 -41.31
CA LYS A 72 -19.70 -5.32 -40.02
C LYS A 72 -19.80 -6.75 -39.49
N ASP A 73 -20.01 -7.72 -40.39
CA ASP A 73 -20.16 -9.13 -40.02
C ASP A 73 -18.85 -9.73 -39.49
N GLU A 74 -17.70 -9.34 -40.06
CA GLU A 74 -16.37 -9.73 -39.57
C GLU A 74 -16.11 -9.16 -38.16
N LEU A 75 -16.47 -7.89 -37.93
CA LEU A 75 -16.36 -7.27 -36.61
C LEU A 75 -17.26 -7.98 -35.57
N ILE A 76 -18.47 -8.37 -35.94
CA ILE A 76 -19.37 -9.13 -35.06
C ILE A 76 -18.76 -10.50 -34.72
N GLN A 77 -18.18 -11.21 -35.69
CA GLN A 77 -17.51 -12.49 -35.44
C GLN A 77 -16.30 -12.35 -34.51
N GLU A 78 -15.49 -11.31 -34.69
CA GLU A 78 -14.35 -11.00 -33.82
C GLU A 78 -14.83 -10.74 -32.38
N GLN A 79 -15.84 -9.87 -32.20
CA GLN A 79 -16.40 -9.57 -30.89
C GLN A 79 -17.02 -10.80 -30.23
N THR A 80 -17.74 -11.62 -30.98
CA THR A 80 -18.35 -12.86 -30.47
C THR A 80 -17.28 -13.85 -29.97
N THR A 81 -16.20 -14.00 -30.74
CA THR A 81 -15.07 -14.84 -30.35
C THR A 81 -14.40 -14.32 -29.07
N ARG A 82 -14.19 -13.01 -28.99
CA ARG A 82 -13.58 -12.34 -27.84
C ARG A 82 -14.43 -12.49 -26.58
N ILE A 83 -15.76 -12.37 -26.71
CA ILE A 83 -16.72 -12.60 -25.61
C ILE A 83 -16.59 -14.05 -25.12
N ALA A 84 -16.63 -15.04 -26.02
CA ALA A 84 -16.50 -16.44 -25.65
C ALA A 84 -15.15 -16.75 -24.95
N GLU A 85 -14.07 -16.09 -25.33
CA GLU A 85 -12.79 -16.19 -24.62
C GLU A 85 -12.83 -15.58 -23.22
N TYR A 86 -13.44 -14.41 -23.06
CA TYR A 86 -13.58 -13.78 -21.75
C TYR A 86 -14.49 -14.59 -20.83
N GLU A 87 -15.58 -15.16 -21.33
CA GLU A 87 -16.44 -16.07 -20.58
C GLU A 87 -15.67 -17.31 -20.09
N LYS A 88 -14.82 -17.91 -20.94
CA LYS A 88 -13.94 -19.02 -20.54
C LYS A 88 -12.96 -18.61 -19.44
N LYS A 89 -12.40 -17.40 -19.51
CA LYS A 89 -11.50 -16.87 -18.48
C LYS A 89 -12.26 -16.61 -17.18
N LEU A 90 -13.42 -15.96 -17.24
CA LEU A 90 -14.31 -15.72 -16.10
C LEU A 90 -14.69 -17.03 -15.40
N ALA A 91 -15.06 -18.07 -16.15
CA ALA A 91 -15.37 -19.38 -15.59
C ALA A 91 -14.17 -20.00 -14.84
N LYS A 92 -12.94 -19.80 -15.34
CA LYS A 92 -11.73 -20.24 -14.63
C LYS A 92 -11.48 -19.45 -13.34
N PHE A 93 -11.76 -18.14 -13.36
CA PHE A 93 -11.65 -17.31 -12.16
C PHE A 93 -12.71 -17.67 -11.12
N GLY A 94 -13.98 -17.82 -11.53
CA GLY A 94 -15.06 -18.26 -10.65
C GLY A 94 -14.74 -19.59 -9.96
N LYS A 95 -14.28 -20.59 -10.71
CA LYS A 95 -13.83 -21.86 -10.11
C LYS A 95 -12.68 -21.70 -9.12
N ARG A 96 -11.69 -20.85 -9.44
CA ARG A 96 -10.57 -20.58 -8.52
C ARG A 96 -11.02 -19.89 -7.24
N ASP A 97 -11.99 -18.98 -7.34
CA ASP A 97 -12.53 -18.26 -6.19
C ASP A 97 -13.40 -19.17 -5.33
N GLU A 98 -14.19 -20.05 -5.94
CA GLU A 98 -14.93 -21.13 -5.26
C GLU A 98 -13.97 -22.10 -4.56
N ASP A 99 -12.91 -22.54 -5.25
CA ASP A 99 -11.88 -23.43 -4.68
C ASP A 99 -11.17 -22.77 -3.48
N LYS A 100 -10.87 -21.48 -3.56
CA LYS A 100 -10.28 -20.71 -2.45
C LYS A 100 -11.27 -20.59 -1.29
N LYS A 101 -12.53 -20.27 -1.58
CA LYS A 101 -13.58 -20.17 -0.56
C LYS A 101 -13.74 -21.50 0.16
N ALA A 102 -13.80 -22.61 -0.57
CA ALA A 102 -13.88 -23.95 0.01
C ALA A 102 -12.69 -24.24 0.95
N LYS A 103 -11.45 -23.96 0.50
CA LYS A 103 -10.25 -24.15 1.34
C LYS A 103 -10.26 -23.32 2.63
N LEU A 104 -10.73 -22.07 2.56
CA LEU A 104 -10.83 -21.21 3.75
C LEU A 104 -11.93 -21.70 4.69
N LEU A 105 -13.06 -22.16 4.15
CA LEU A 105 -14.12 -22.76 4.96
C LEU A 105 -13.66 -24.03 5.65
N ASP A 106 -12.93 -24.91 4.96
CA ASP A 106 -12.36 -26.12 5.56
C ASP A 106 -11.42 -25.76 6.74
N GLN A 107 -10.54 -24.78 6.57
CA GLN A 107 -9.65 -24.30 7.64
C GLN A 107 -10.41 -23.71 8.84
N ILE A 108 -11.51 -23.01 8.60
CA ILE A 108 -12.35 -22.45 9.67
C ILE A 108 -13.12 -23.58 10.38
N PHE A 109 -13.66 -24.53 9.64
CA PHE A 109 -14.48 -25.63 10.18
C PHE A 109 -13.68 -26.64 10.99
N GLU A 110 -12.38 -26.78 10.75
CA GLU A 110 -11.46 -27.57 11.57
C GLU A 110 -11.30 -26.99 12.99
N ASN A 111 -11.39 -25.67 13.15
CA ASN A 111 -11.10 -24.98 14.41
C ASN A 111 -12.34 -24.43 15.13
N THR A 112 -13.54 -24.58 14.57
CA THR A 112 -14.76 -23.90 15.04
C THR A 112 -15.93 -24.87 15.27
N PRO A 113 -16.75 -24.69 16.34
CA PRO A 113 -17.94 -25.52 16.60
C PRO A 113 -18.95 -25.53 15.46
N GLU A 114 -19.77 -26.59 15.38
CA GLU A 114 -20.71 -26.80 14.26
C GLU A 114 -21.79 -25.71 14.14
N ASP A 115 -22.19 -25.08 15.25
CA ASP A 115 -23.25 -24.05 15.28
C ASP A 115 -22.88 -22.78 14.48
N ASP A 116 -21.59 -22.45 14.37
CA ASP A 116 -21.14 -21.26 13.64
C ASP A 116 -20.88 -21.53 12.15
N ARG A 117 -20.93 -22.79 11.70
CA ARG A 117 -20.61 -23.16 10.31
C ARG A 117 -21.53 -22.50 9.29
N VAL A 118 -22.81 -22.39 9.62
CA VAL A 118 -23.84 -21.74 8.79
C VAL A 118 -23.56 -20.24 8.61
N HIS A 119 -22.84 -19.62 9.55
CA HIS A 119 -22.45 -18.22 9.47
C HIS A 119 -21.33 -18.01 8.45
N TYR A 120 -20.28 -18.85 8.50
CA TYR A 120 -19.13 -18.73 7.60
C TYR A 120 -19.48 -19.12 6.15
N GLU A 121 -20.37 -20.09 5.94
CA GLU A 121 -20.77 -20.48 4.57
C GLU A 121 -21.40 -19.32 3.79
N LYS A 122 -22.09 -18.41 4.50
CA LYS A 122 -22.74 -17.22 3.93
C LYS A 122 -21.79 -16.03 3.72
N MET A 123 -20.56 -16.07 4.22
CA MET A 123 -19.60 -14.97 4.08
C MET A 123 -18.98 -14.89 2.69
N ASP A 124 -18.49 -13.70 2.34
CA ASP A 124 -17.68 -13.48 1.16
C ASP A 124 -16.23 -13.95 1.38
N LEU A 125 -15.48 -14.09 0.28
CA LEU A 125 -14.10 -14.59 0.32
C LEU A 125 -13.20 -13.71 1.20
N THR A 126 -13.35 -12.39 1.11
CA THR A 126 -12.56 -11.40 1.84
C THR A 126 -12.76 -11.51 3.35
N GLN A 127 -14.00 -11.71 3.79
CA GLN A 127 -14.36 -11.93 5.18
C GLN A 127 -13.74 -13.23 5.69
N LEU A 128 -13.83 -14.31 4.91
CA LEU A 128 -13.22 -15.60 5.27
C LEU A 128 -11.69 -15.51 5.37
N GLU A 129 -11.03 -14.82 4.44
CA GLU A 129 -9.58 -14.55 4.51
C GLU A 129 -9.21 -13.78 5.78
N HIS A 130 -10.01 -12.78 6.15
CA HIS A 130 -9.79 -12.02 7.37
C HIS A 130 -9.95 -12.87 8.63
N PHE A 131 -10.96 -13.74 8.71
CA PHE A 131 -11.15 -14.65 9.85
C PHE A 131 -10.00 -15.66 9.98
N VAL A 132 -9.57 -16.27 8.88
CA VAL A 132 -8.41 -17.19 8.88
C VAL A 132 -7.15 -16.46 9.35
N ASN A 133 -6.89 -15.26 8.83
CA ASN A 133 -5.74 -14.47 9.25
C ASN A 133 -5.79 -14.11 10.74
N GLN A 134 -6.98 -13.79 11.28
CA GLN A 134 -7.16 -13.56 12.72
C GLN A 134 -6.90 -14.82 13.55
N GLN A 135 -7.45 -15.97 13.14
CA GLN A 135 -7.24 -17.26 13.82
C GLN A 135 -5.76 -17.69 13.80
N GLN A 136 -5.05 -17.50 12.68
CA GLN A 136 -3.63 -17.82 12.55
C GLN A 136 -2.71 -16.83 13.26
N SER A 137 -3.16 -15.59 13.47
CA SER A 137 -2.42 -14.57 14.22
C SER A 137 -2.47 -14.75 15.75
N SER A 138 -3.01 -15.86 16.24
CA SER A 138 -3.18 -16.13 17.68
C SER A 138 -1.90 -16.40 18.47
N ASP A 139 -0.70 -16.31 17.87
CA ASP A 139 0.55 -16.48 18.61
C ASP A 139 1.71 -15.61 18.13
N VAL A 140 1.45 -14.33 17.89
CA VAL A 140 2.50 -13.34 18.16
C VAL A 140 2.37 -12.95 19.63
N SER A 141 2.88 -13.82 20.50
CA SER A 141 3.47 -13.42 21.78
C SER A 141 4.69 -12.53 21.48
N ASN A 142 4.44 -11.37 20.87
CA ASN A 142 5.16 -10.21 21.34
C ASN A 142 4.67 -10.12 22.78
N PRO A 143 5.51 -10.32 23.82
CA PRO A 143 5.10 -9.97 25.17
C PRO A 143 4.55 -8.58 24.98
N ALA A 144 3.28 -8.36 25.33
CA ALA A 144 2.63 -7.10 25.07
C ALA A 144 3.69 -6.05 25.39
N GLU A 145 4.20 -5.35 24.37
CA GLU A 145 4.67 -4.02 24.63
C GLU A 145 3.37 -3.45 25.17
N ALA A 146 3.28 -3.46 26.50
CA ALA A 146 2.85 -2.31 27.19
C ALA A 146 3.68 -1.20 26.50
N VAL A 147 3.15 -0.67 25.39
CA VAL A 147 2.45 0.59 25.45
C VAL A 147 1.94 0.66 26.87
N GLN A 148 2.85 1.08 27.76
CA GLN A 148 2.52 1.66 29.02
C GLN A 148 1.70 2.84 28.52
N GLY A 149 0.42 2.56 28.23
CA GLY A 149 -0.56 3.49 27.74
C GLY A 149 -0.41 4.57 28.74
N ARG A 150 0.15 5.69 28.26
CA ARG A 150 0.72 6.80 29.03
C ARG A 150 0.18 6.66 30.42
N THR A 151 0.97 6.09 31.35
CA THR A 151 0.46 5.68 32.68
C THR A 151 -0.66 6.63 33.00
N ASN A 152 -1.92 6.15 33.02
CA ASN A 152 -3.07 7.00 33.32
C ASN A 152 -2.86 7.37 34.79
N ALA A 153 -1.90 8.26 35.01
CA ALA A 153 -1.78 9.10 36.15
C ALA A 153 -3.05 9.90 36.00
N ASN A 154 -4.06 9.39 36.70
CA ASN A 154 -5.29 10.07 36.96
C ASN A 154 -4.91 11.29 37.79
N TYR A 155 -4.31 12.27 37.12
CA TYR A 155 -4.05 13.57 37.69
C TYR A 155 -5.44 14.18 37.80
N ASN A 156 -5.96 14.17 39.03
CA ASN A 156 -7.16 14.90 39.35
C ASN A 156 -6.89 16.38 39.03
N LEU A 157 -7.32 16.82 37.85
CA LEU A 157 -7.08 18.18 37.36
C LEU A 157 -7.69 19.20 38.32
N ASP A 158 -8.82 18.88 38.96
CA ASP A 158 -9.47 19.76 39.92
C ASP A 158 -8.61 19.93 41.18
N SER A 159 -7.96 18.87 41.63
CA SER A 159 -7.02 18.92 42.75
C SER A 159 -5.75 19.69 42.37
N PHE A 160 -5.20 19.46 41.16
CA PHE A 160 -4.01 20.17 40.67
C PHE A 160 -4.26 21.68 40.50
N MET A 161 -5.43 22.07 39.99
CA MET A 161 -5.79 23.47 39.77
C MET A 161 -6.05 24.22 41.10
N GLY A 162 -6.44 23.50 42.16
CA GLY A 162 -6.61 24.03 43.52
C GLY A 162 -5.30 24.22 44.31
N GLU A 163 -4.17 23.70 43.83
CA GLU A 163 -2.88 23.81 44.51
C GLU A 163 -2.20 25.17 44.28
N ASN A 164 -1.28 25.53 45.19
CA ASN A 164 -0.53 26.79 45.13
C ASN A 164 0.38 26.84 43.88
N ASP A 165 0.52 28.01 43.27
CA ASP A 165 1.25 28.20 42.00
C ASP A 165 2.73 27.78 42.08
N GLN A 166 3.32 27.83 43.27
CA GLN A 166 4.69 27.39 43.50
C GLN A 166 4.81 25.85 43.38
N TYR A 167 3.85 25.11 43.93
CA TYR A 167 3.79 23.65 43.83
C TYR A 167 3.56 23.19 42.38
N LYS A 168 2.72 23.91 41.63
CA LYS A 168 2.47 23.65 40.20
C LYS A 168 3.75 23.78 39.37
N ARG A 169 4.56 24.81 39.63
CA ARG A 169 5.83 25.06 38.92
C ARG A 169 6.89 24.01 39.25
N ASP A 170 7.03 23.64 40.51
CA ASP A 170 8.02 22.66 40.95
C ASP A 170 7.73 21.26 40.36
N ASN A 171 6.45 20.85 40.35
CA ASN A 171 6.04 19.59 39.72
C ASN A 171 6.21 19.60 38.19
N PHE A 172 5.96 20.74 37.52
CA PHE A 172 6.20 20.84 36.08
C PHE A 172 7.69 20.72 35.73
N GLY A 173 8.56 21.25 36.59
CA GLY A 173 10.01 21.09 36.47
C GLY A 173 10.45 19.63 36.54
N ASP A 174 9.85 18.84 37.43
CA ASP A 174 10.16 17.42 37.56
C ASP A 174 9.59 16.57 36.41
N ILE A 175 8.45 16.95 35.86
CA ILE A 175 7.91 16.36 34.63
C ILE A 175 8.88 16.61 33.46
N LEU A 176 9.35 17.84 33.26
CA LEU A 176 10.30 18.18 32.18
C LEU A 176 11.63 17.43 32.34
N LYS A 177 12.18 17.36 33.56
CA LYS A 177 13.40 16.57 33.86
C LYS A 177 13.22 15.08 33.58
N SER A 178 12.00 14.54 33.71
CA SER A 178 11.72 13.13 33.38
C SER A 178 11.75 12.86 31.88
N TYR A 179 11.39 13.84 31.05
CA TYR A 179 11.51 13.77 29.60
C TYR A 179 12.97 13.89 29.13
N GLU A 180 13.76 14.78 29.72
CA GLU A 180 15.20 14.91 29.42
C GLU A 180 16.01 13.64 29.78
N ARG A 181 15.71 13.02 30.93
CA ARG A 181 16.34 11.75 31.33
C ARG A 181 15.99 10.59 30.38
N LYS A 182 14.78 10.57 29.83
CA LYS A 182 14.36 9.57 28.84
C LYS A 182 14.95 9.82 27.44
N ALA A 183 15.20 11.08 27.07
CA ALA A 183 15.88 11.41 25.83
C ALA A 183 17.36 10.98 25.87
N THR A 184 18.04 11.21 27.00
CA THR A 184 19.46 10.86 27.17
C THR A 184 19.71 9.37 27.38
N SER A 185 18.79 8.62 28.00
CA SER A 185 18.95 7.17 28.23
C SER A 185 18.86 6.31 26.97
N LYS A 186 18.34 6.83 25.85
CA LYS A 186 18.35 6.12 24.55
C LYS A 186 19.69 6.18 23.82
N THR A 187 20.66 6.95 24.32
CA THR A 187 21.95 7.22 23.64
C THR A 187 23.11 6.41 24.20
N LYS A 188 22.90 5.53 25.19
CA LYS A 188 23.93 4.60 25.66
C LYS A 188 23.54 3.17 25.33
N VAL A 189 23.87 2.77 24.11
CA VAL A 189 24.09 1.36 23.77
C VAL A 189 25.60 1.24 23.55
N ASN A 190 26.30 0.68 24.54
CA ASN A 190 27.60 0.03 24.37
C ASN A 190 27.36 -1.47 24.48
#